data_AF-A0A9J7KXY7-F1
#
_entry.id   AF-A0A9J7KXY7-F1
#
_cell.length_a   1.000
_cell.length_b   1.000
_cell.length_c   1.000
_cell.angle_alpha   90.00
_cell.angle_beta   90.00
_cell.angle_gamma   90.00
#
_symmetry.space_group_name_H-M   'P 1'
#
loop_
_entity.id
_entity.type
_entity.pdbx_description
1 polymer ?
#
loop_
_entity_poly.entity_id
_entity_poly.type
_entity_poly.pdbx_seq_one_letter_code
_entity_poly.pdbx_strand_id
1 'polypeptide(L)'
;MSRKSRASKDSRKSHSSLNEDEEAIANEKEGSLAWKVLHISQVRTLLELNVDQVHLKMADLLNLKDHAVNLQEAAVLDYYVAGFWWAKEQSFTLQQISGFITALSTLLDNIREKQMSLVDNLKELKKMLVGIGQETPEVTGGLDFFNTDQAKLLTDYITKSLFQHYKLYQYMFTLEQDEMVIGTELSIEVAPPADIPFPPPLDEGMKEAVYLEHVAPPPPPPEKEEEKEAPSGEEEKVFTDEEVEDILEGVTTDELKEVISSVVNEMLGSLSADVGAKLKEREAQYLAKISKMQKIAE
;
A
#
# COMPACT_ATOMS: atom_id res chain seq x y z
N MET A 1 -28.47 -34.42 -15.09
CA MET A 1 -27.08 -34.63 -15.56
C MET A 1 -26.76 -33.65 -16.68
N SER A 2 -25.99 -32.59 -16.44
CA SER A 2 -25.26 -31.89 -17.51
C SER A 2 -24.20 -30.96 -16.91
N ARG A 3 -23.00 -31.50 -16.67
CA ARG A 3 -21.77 -30.76 -16.35
C ARG A 3 -20.65 -31.43 -17.16
N LYS A 4 -20.54 -31.16 -18.46
CA LYS A 4 -19.44 -31.72 -19.27
C LYS A 4 -18.90 -30.84 -20.40
N SER A 5 -19.28 -29.57 -20.51
CA SER A 5 -18.81 -28.68 -21.60
C SER A 5 -17.76 -27.63 -21.22
N ARG A 6 -17.47 -27.41 -19.93
CA ARG A 6 -16.52 -26.36 -19.50
C ARG A 6 -15.05 -26.82 -19.52
N ALA A 7 -14.76 -28.05 -19.09
CA ALA A 7 -13.39 -28.57 -18.96
C ALA A 7 -12.64 -28.74 -20.31
N SER A 8 -13.33 -29.09 -21.40
CA SER A 8 -12.68 -29.30 -22.70
C SER A 8 -12.31 -28.01 -23.44
N LYS A 9 -12.93 -26.88 -23.08
CA LYS A 9 -12.62 -25.57 -23.68
C LYS A 9 -11.43 -24.93 -22.99
N ASP A 10 -11.33 -25.13 -21.67
CA ASP A 10 -10.23 -24.64 -20.84
C ASP A 10 -8.90 -25.33 -21.19
N SER A 11 -8.91 -26.67 -21.35
CA SER A 11 -7.68 -27.42 -21.69
C SER A 11 -7.13 -27.10 -23.08
N ARG A 12 -8.00 -26.75 -24.04
CA ARG A 12 -7.56 -26.32 -25.38
C ARG A 12 -7.04 -24.89 -25.39
N LYS A 13 -7.66 -24.00 -24.60
CA LYS A 13 -7.21 -22.62 -24.46
C LYS A 13 -5.85 -22.55 -23.74
N SER A 14 -5.64 -23.36 -22.70
CA SER A 14 -4.35 -23.42 -21.99
C SER A 14 -3.23 -24.02 -22.86
N HIS A 15 -3.50 -25.08 -23.63
CA HIS A 15 -2.49 -25.64 -24.54
C HIS A 15 -2.16 -24.69 -25.69
N SER A 16 -3.15 -23.93 -26.18
CA SER A 16 -2.95 -22.92 -27.20
C SER A 16 -2.13 -21.72 -26.70
N SER A 17 -2.36 -21.27 -25.46
CA SER A 17 -1.60 -20.15 -24.89
C SER A 17 -0.16 -20.54 -24.55
N LEU A 18 0.08 -21.77 -24.08
CA LEU A 18 1.44 -22.27 -23.83
C LEU A 18 2.27 -22.30 -25.12
N ASN A 19 1.69 -22.76 -26.23
CA ASN A 19 2.38 -22.77 -27.52
C ASN A 19 2.70 -21.35 -28.02
N GLU A 20 1.80 -20.39 -27.78
CA GLU A 20 2.01 -18.98 -28.15
C GLU A 20 3.11 -18.33 -27.32
N ASP A 21 3.15 -18.59 -26.01
CA ASP A 21 4.17 -18.06 -25.13
C ASP A 21 5.57 -18.62 -25.47
N GLU A 22 5.67 -19.93 -25.73
CA GLU A 22 6.92 -20.56 -26.17
C GLU A 22 7.42 -20.01 -27.51
N GLU A 23 6.52 -19.81 -28.48
CA GLU A 23 6.87 -19.23 -29.78
C GLU A 23 7.32 -17.76 -29.64
N ALA A 24 6.65 -16.97 -28.81
CA ALA A 24 7.04 -15.58 -28.55
C ALA A 24 8.41 -15.47 -27.89
N ILE A 25 8.72 -16.36 -26.94
CA ILE A 25 10.05 -16.42 -26.32
C ILE A 25 11.12 -16.87 -27.33
N ALA A 26 10.82 -17.87 -28.17
CA ALA A 26 11.76 -18.39 -29.15
C ALA A 26 12.11 -17.38 -30.26
N ASN A 27 11.16 -16.50 -30.61
CA ASN A 27 11.36 -15.44 -31.60
C ASN A 27 12.04 -14.19 -31.02
N GLU A 28 12.21 -14.11 -29.71
CA GLU A 28 12.78 -12.95 -29.04
C GLU A 28 14.31 -12.95 -29.12
N LYS A 29 14.92 -11.77 -29.20
CA LYS A 29 16.38 -11.64 -29.28
C LYS A 29 17.04 -12.10 -27.98
N GLU A 30 18.21 -12.72 -28.09
CA GLU A 30 19.02 -13.06 -26.93
C GLU A 30 19.38 -11.79 -26.13
N GLY A 31 19.14 -11.81 -24.83
CA GLY A 31 19.33 -10.65 -23.95
C GLY A 31 18.14 -9.69 -23.83
N SER A 32 17.07 -9.88 -24.61
CA SER A 32 15.83 -9.09 -24.48
C SER A 32 15.24 -9.18 -23.07
N LEU A 33 14.61 -8.10 -22.62
CA LEU A 33 13.87 -8.07 -21.36
C LEU A 33 12.40 -8.45 -21.54
N ALA A 34 11.91 -8.61 -22.77
CA ALA A 34 10.55 -9.07 -23.00
C ALA A 34 10.38 -10.55 -22.55
N TRP A 35 9.16 -10.87 -22.12
CA TRP A 35 8.67 -12.21 -21.78
C TRP A 35 9.35 -12.89 -20.58
N LYS A 36 10.10 -12.14 -19.75
CA LYS A 36 10.77 -12.67 -18.55
C LYS A 36 9.87 -12.74 -17.32
N VAL A 37 9.13 -11.66 -17.03
CA VAL A 37 8.21 -11.59 -15.87
C VAL A 37 6.77 -11.87 -16.30
N LEU A 38 6.32 -11.24 -17.39
CA LEU A 38 4.99 -11.43 -17.95
C LEU A 38 5.09 -11.99 -19.37
N HIS A 39 4.43 -13.10 -19.64
CA HIS A 39 4.33 -13.71 -20.96
C HIS A 39 3.31 -13.01 -21.86
N ILE A 40 3.37 -13.23 -23.17
CA ILE A 40 2.50 -12.55 -24.15
C ILE A 40 1.02 -12.83 -23.90
N SER A 41 0.66 -14.07 -23.56
CA SER A 41 -0.71 -14.46 -23.24
C SER A 41 -1.23 -13.76 -21.97
N GLN A 42 -0.35 -13.55 -20.99
CA GLN A 42 -0.65 -12.87 -19.74
C GLN A 42 -0.86 -11.37 -19.97
N VAL A 43 0.03 -10.70 -20.71
CA VAL A 43 -0.11 -9.27 -21.03
C VAL A 43 -1.40 -9.03 -21.82
N ARG A 44 -1.71 -9.88 -22.82
CA ARG A 44 -2.96 -9.76 -23.58
C ARG A 44 -4.18 -9.90 -22.69
N THR A 45 -4.15 -10.88 -21.78
CA THR A 45 -5.24 -11.08 -20.82
C THR A 45 -5.40 -9.86 -19.93
N LEU A 46 -4.32 -9.33 -19.35
CA LEU A 46 -4.36 -8.17 -18.46
C LEU A 46 -4.89 -6.90 -19.14
N LEU A 47 -4.64 -6.72 -20.44
CA LEU A 47 -5.11 -5.53 -21.17
C LEU A 47 -6.64 -5.48 -21.30
N GLU A 48 -7.30 -6.64 -21.36
CA GLU A 48 -8.76 -6.76 -21.48
C GLU A 48 -9.49 -6.57 -20.14
N LEU A 49 -8.77 -6.59 -19.02
CA LEU A 49 -9.33 -6.54 -17.67
C LEU A 49 -9.51 -5.10 -17.15
N ASN A 50 -10.42 -4.96 -16.19
CA ASN A 50 -10.58 -3.74 -15.40
C ASN A 50 -9.52 -3.66 -14.26
N VAL A 51 -9.47 -2.54 -13.54
CA VAL A 51 -8.44 -2.29 -12.51
C VAL A 51 -8.47 -3.37 -11.42
N ASP A 52 -9.64 -3.69 -10.86
CA ASP A 52 -9.75 -4.68 -9.78
C ASP A 52 -9.36 -6.09 -10.24
N GLN A 53 -9.72 -6.46 -11.47
CA GLN A 53 -9.36 -7.74 -12.06
C GLN A 53 -7.87 -7.82 -12.39
N VAL A 54 -7.26 -6.73 -12.85
CA VAL A 54 -5.81 -6.63 -13.06
C VAL A 54 -5.09 -6.83 -11.73
N HIS A 55 -5.56 -6.18 -10.65
CA HIS A 55 -4.99 -6.32 -9.32
C HIS A 55 -5.00 -7.78 -8.85
N LEU A 56 -6.17 -8.45 -8.88
CA LEU A 56 -6.29 -9.86 -8.51
C LEU A 56 -5.42 -10.78 -9.40
N LYS A 57 -5.43 -10.54 -10.72
CA LYS A 57 -4.70 -11.39 -11.64
C LYS A 57 -3.18 -11.19 -11.52
N MET A 58 -2.73 -9.97 -11.27
CA MET A 58 -1.33 -9.66 -11.04
C MET A 58 -0.84 -10.31 -9.73
N ALA A 59 -1.66 -10.32 -8.67
CA ALA A 59 -1.35 -11.01 -7.43
C ALA A 59 -1.12 -12.51 -7.65
N ASP A 60 -1.99 -13.17 -8.44
CA ASP A 60 -1.83 -14.58 -8.82
C ASP A 60 -0.54 -14.81 -9.61
N LEU A 61 -0.23 -13.95 -10.58
CA LEU A 61 0.95 -14.07 -11.45
C LEU A 61 2.26 -13.90 -10.68
N LEU A 62 2.28 -13.01 -9.70
CA LEU A 62 3.43 -12.74 -8.84
C LEU A 62 3.47 -13.66 -7.60
N ASN A 63 2.47 -14.52 -7.42
CA ASN A 63 2.33 -15.43 -6.29
C ASN A 63 2.32 -14.70 -4.92
N LEU A 64 1.62 -13.56 -4.84
CA LEU A 64 1.43 -12.74 -3.64
C LEU A 64 0.12 -13.15 -2.94
N LYS A 65 0.21 -14.04 -1.95
CA LYS A 65 -0.96 -14.69 -1.34
C LYS A 65 -1.55 -13.90 -0.18
N ASP A 66 -0.70 -13.16 0.52
CA ASP A 66 -1.03 -12.50 1.78
C ASP A 66 -1.13 -10.98 1.62
N HIS A 67 -1.29 -10.49 0.38
CA HIS A 67 -1.39 -9.05 0.07
C HIS A 67 -2.53 -8.31 0.80
N ALA A 68 -3.53 -9.01 1.34
CA ALA A 68 -4.60 -8.40 2.15
C ALA A 68 -4.18 -8.11 3.60
N VAL A 69 -3.16 -8.80 4.12
CA VAL A 69 -2.70 -8.71 5.53
C VAL A 69 -1.25 -8.28 5.64
N ASN A 70 -0.45 -8.47 4.60
CA ASN A 70 0.96 -8.13 4.53
C ASN A 70 1.14 -6.86 3.69
N LEU A 71 1.48 -5.76 4.36
CA LEU A 71 1.72 -4.45 3.72
C LEU A 71 2.84 -4.47 2.68
N GLN A 72 3.89 -5.28 2.89
CA GLN A 72 4.98 -5.41 1.95
C GLN A 72 4.51 -6.08 0.65
N GLU A 73 3.74 -7.17 0.72
CA GLU A 73 3.16 -7.80 -0.47
C GLU A 73 2.16 -6.87 -1.17
N ALA A 74 1.33 -6.15 -0.40
CA ALA A 74 0.40 -5.15 -0.94
C ALA A 74 1.14 -4.05 -1.72
N ALA A 75 2.18 -3.46 -1.14
CA ALA A 75 2.95 -2.40 -1.79
C ALA A 75 3.70 -2.90 -3.04
N VAL A 76 4.19 -4.14 -3.03
CA VAL A 76 4.78 -4.77 -4.21
C VAL A 76 3.72 -4.96 -5.31
N LEU A 77 2.53 -5.42 -4.95
CA LEU A 77 1.43 -5.59 -5.89
C LEU A 77 1.02 -4.24 -6.53
N ASP A 78 0.81 -3.22 -5.70
CA ASP A 78 0.49 -1.86 -6.15
C ASP A 78 1.54 -1.30 -7.10
N TYR A 79 2.82 -1.54 -6.82
CA TYR A 79 3.92 -1.13 -7.69
C TYR A 79 3.81 -1.72 -9.11
N TYR A 80 3.51 -3.02 -9.23
CA TYR A 80 3.35 -3.67 -10.52
C TYR A 80 2.05 -3.30 -11.22
N VAL A 81 0.94 -3.16 -10.48
CA VAL A 81 -0.36 -2.75 -11.04
C VAL A 81 -0.28 -1.33 -11.57
N ALA A 82 0.29 -0.39 -10.82
CA ALA A 82 0.49 0.99 -11.25
C ALA A 82 1.41 1.05 -12.48
N GLY A 83 2.51 0.30 -12.47
CA GLY A 83 3.42 0.20 -13.62
C GLY A 83 2.72 -0.32 -14.88
N PHE A 84 1.96 -1.41 -14.75
CA PHE A 84 1.19 -1.97 -15.87
C PHE A 84 0.17 -0.97 -16.41
N TRP A 85 -0.57 -0.30 -15.52
CA TRP A 85 -1.60 0.65 -15.91
C TRP A 85 -1.02 1.87 -16.62
N TRP A 86 0.08 2.42 -16.09
CA TRP A 86 0.80 3.50 -16.75
C TRP A 86 1.28 3.08 -18.15
N ALA A 87 1.85 1.89 -18.31
CA ALA A 87 2.30 1.39 -19.62
C ALA A 87 1.14 1.22 -20.61
N LYS A 88 -0.04 0.80 -20.11
CA LYS A 88 -1.28 0.72 -20.88
C LYS A 88 -1.72 2.12 -21.34
N GLU A 89 -1.68 3.13 -20.47
CA GLU A 89 -2.02 4.52 -20.82
C GLU A 89 -1.06 5.11 -21.86
N GLN A 90 0.23 4.78 -21.78
CA GLN A 90 1.22 5.17 -22.79
C GLN A 90 1.07 4.42 -24.13
N SER A 91 0.07 3.54 -24.26
CA SER A 91 -0.22 2.76 -25.48
C SER A 91 0.98 1.93 -25.96
N PHE A 92 1.74 1.37 -25.02
CA PHE A 92 2.87 0.50 -25.33
C PHE A 92 2.41 -0.82 -25.97
N THR A 93 3.26 -1.38 -26.84
CA THR A 93 3.01 -2.70 -27.44
C THR A 93 3.09 -3.82 -26.39
N LEU A 94 2.57 -5.01 -26.70
CA LEU A 94 2.64 -6.16 -25.78
C LEU A 94 4.09 -6.46 -25.35
N GLN A 95 5.03 -6.42 -26.30
CA GLN A 95 6.46 -6.62 -26.06
C GLN A 95 7.03 -5.52 -25.15
N GLN A 96 6.66 -4.27 -25.42
CA GLN A 96 7.08 -3.12 -24.62
C GLN A 96 6.56 -3.19 -23.17
N ILE A 97 5.29 -3.55 -22.97
CA ILE A 97 4.71 -3.71 -21.63
C ILE A 97 5.45 -4.80 -20.86
N SER A 98 5.68 -5.97 -21.48
CA SER A 98 6.40 -7.07 -20.83
C SER A 98 7.85 -6.68 -20.47
N GLY A 99 8.55 -6.04 -21.40
CA GLY A 99 9.91 -5.54 -21.17
C GLY A 99 9.98 -4.49 -20.07
N PHE A 100 9.00 -3.58 -20.03
CA PHE A 100 8.92 -2.57 -18.99
C PHE A 100 8.65 -3.17 -17.60
N ILE A 101 7.70 -4.10 -17.47
CA ILE A 101 7.45 -4.79 -16.20
C ILE A 101 8.69 -5.57 -15.75
N THR A 102 9.43 -6.18 -16.67
CA THR A 102 10.69 -6.85 -16.35
C THR A 102 11.75 -5.86 -15.86
N ALA A 103 11.83 -4.66 -16.43
CA ALA A 103 12.71 -3.60 -15.94
C ALA A 103 12.31 -3.16 -14.52
N LEU A 104 11.02 -2.93 -14.27
CA LEU A 104 10.51 -2.61 -12.92
C LEU A 104 10.87 -3.71 -11.90
N SER A 105 10.62 -4.97 -12.24
CA SER A 105 10.96 -6.12 -11.39
C SER A 105 12.44 -6.15 -11.08
N THR A 106 13.29 -6.02 -12.10
CA THR A 106 14.75 -6.08 -11.91
C THR A 106 15.24 -4.96 -10.99
N LEU A 107 14.70 -3.75 -11.14
CA LEU A 107 15.09 -2.61 -10.30
C LEU A 107 14.58 -2.75 -8.87
N LEU A 108 13.37 -3.28 -8.66
CA LEU A 108 12.83 -3.55 -7.33
C LEU A 108 13.60 -4.67 -6.63
N ASP A 109 13.91 -5.75 -7.34
CA ASP A 109 14.70 -6.88 -6.82
C ASP A 109 16.14 -6.46 -6.47
N ASN A 110 16.71 -5.49 -7.19
CA ASN A 110 18.00 -4.91 -6.81
C ASN A 110 17.94 -4.21 -5.43
N ILE A 111 16.79 -3.66 -5.05
CA ILE A 111 16.58 -3.08 -3.71
C ILE A 111 16.35 -4.22 -2.71
N ARG A 112 15.37 -5.09 -2.98
CA ARG A 112 14.91 -6.15 -2.08
C ARG A 112 15.99 -7.18 -1.79
N GLU A 113 16.54 -7.80 -2.83
CA GLU A 113 17.42 -8.97 -2.71
C GLU A 113 18.90 -8.58 -2.64
N LYS A 114 19.32 -7.58 -3.43
CA LYS A 114 20.74 -7.19 -3.52
C LYS A 114 21.12 -6.03 -2.61
N GLN A 115 20.14 -5.36 -1.99
CA GLN A 115 20.37 -4.19 -1.13
C GLN A 115 21.26 -3.13 -1.79
N MET A 116 21.05 -2.94 -3.10
CA MET A 116 21.90 -2.11 -3.93
C MET A 116 21.72 -0.63 -3.59
N SER A 117 22.79 0.16 -3.73
CA SER A 117 22.71 1.62 -3.57
C SER A 117 21.89 2.26 -4.69
N LEU A 118 21.27 3.42 -4.44
CA LEU A 118 20.55 4.19 -5.46
C LEU A 118 21.39 4.43 -6.71
N VAL A 119 22.66 4.82 -6.51
CA VAL A 119 23.59 5.13 -7.60
C VAL A 119 23.88 3.91 -8.46
N ASP A 120 24.03 2.74 -7.84
CA ASP A 120 24.33 1.52 -8.58
C ASP A 120 23.09 0.98 -9.30
N ASN A 121 21.90 1.08 -8.69
CA ASN A 121 20.66 0.68 -9.34
C ASN A 121 20.30 1.61 -10.52
N LEU A 122 20.65 2.89 -10.43
CA LEU A 122 20.55 3.82 -11.56
C LEU A 122 21.52 3.46 -12.70
N LYS A 123 22.71 2.93 -12.39
CA LYS A 123 23.60 2.38 -13.42
C LYS A 123 22.98 1.15 -14.10
N GLU A 124 22.27 0.31 -13.36
CA GLU A 124 21.54 -0.83 -13.94
C GLU A 124 20.44 -0.36 -14.89
N LEU A 125 19.62 0.64 -14.51
CA LEU A 125 18.67 1.25 -15.45
C LEU A 125 19.39 1.78 -16.70
N LYS A 126 20.51 2.50 -16.53
CA LYS A 126 21.28 3.02 -17.67
C LYS A 126 21.76 1.90 -18.60
N LYS A 127 22.17 0.75 -18.05
CA LYS A 127 22.57 -0.42 -18.86
C LYS A 127 21.39 -0.97 -19.66
N MET A 128 20.20 -1.05 -19.06
CA MET A 128 18.98 -1.53 -19.75
C MET A 128 18.60 -0.63 -20.95
N LEU A 129 18.87 0.67 -20.86
CA LEU A 129 18.57 1.64 -21.91
C LEU A 129 19.57 1.65 -23.08
N VAL A 130 20.66 0.87 -23.01
CA VAL A 130 21.67 0.81 -24.08
C VAL A 130 21.07 0.19 -25.36
N GLY A 131 21.33 0.79 -26.51
CA GLY A 131 20.87 0.32 -27.82
C GLY A 131 19.52 0.88 -28.28
N ILE A 132 18.78 1.56 -27.40
CA ILE A 132 17.53 2.26 -27.76
C ILE A 132 17.80 3.33 -28.84
N GLY A 133 16.95 3.35 -29.86
CA GLY A 133 17.02 4.33 -30.95
C GLY A 133 18.10 4.06 -32.00
N GLN A 134 18.80 2.93 -31.91
CA GLN A 134 19.71 2.47 -32.96
C GLN A 134 18.98 1.46 -33.87
N GLU A 135 19.18 1.53 -35.19
CA GLU A 135 18.54 0.61 -36.13
C GLU A 135 19.09 -0.83 -36.00
N THR A 136 20.39 -0.97 -35.75
CA THR A 136 21.08 -2.26 -35.55
C THR A 136 22.12 -2.14 -34.43
N PRO A 137 21.72 -2.15 -33.15
CA PRO A 137 22.66 -2.06 -32.04
C PRO A 137 23.53 -3.32 -31.92
N GLU A 138 24.86 -3.15 -31.86
CA GLU A 138 25.81 -4.25 -31.60
C GLU A 138 25.72 -4.75 -30.15
N VAL A 139 25.34 -3.86 -29.22
CA VAL A 139 25.15 -4.15 -27.80
C VAL A 139 23.79 -3.61 -27.38
N THR A 140 22.95 -4.48 -26.83
CA THR A 140 21.62 -4.11 -26.32
C THR A 140 21.53 -4.30 -24.82
N GLY A 141 20.81 -3.41 -24.16
CA GLY A 141 20.41 -3.54 -22.76
C GLY A 141 19.14 -4.37 -22.56
N GLY A 142 18.56 -4.87 -23.65
CA GLY A 142 17.32 -5.65 -23.66
C GLY A 142 16.04 -4.84 -23.79
N LEU A 143 16.11 -3.51 -23.95
CA LEU A 143 14.98 -2.60 -24.18
C LEU A 143 15.01 -1.92 -25.57
N ASP A 144 15.77 -2.47 -26.53
CA ASP A 144 16.00 -1.87 -27.86
C ASP A 144 14.73 -1.75 -28.72
N PHE A 145 13.64 -2.42 -28.35
CA PHE A 145 12.31 -2.26 -28.96
C PHE A 145 11.57 -0.98 -28.55
N PHE A 146 12.13 -0.16 -27.66
CA PHE A 146 11.65 1.19 -27.40
C PHE A 146 12.32 2.21 -28.31
N ASN A 147 11.59 3.28 -28.63
CA ASN A 147 12.17 4.45 -29.26
C ASN A 147 12.71 5.46 -28.23
N THR A 148 13.45 6.46 -28.70
CA THR A 148 14.10 7.47 -27.85
C THR A 148 13.10 8.27 -27.00
N ASP A 149 11.90 8.55 -27.49
CA ASP A 149 10.91 9.32 -26.74
C ASP A 149 10.20 8.46 -25.68
N GLN A 150 9.88 7.21 -26.01
CA GLN A 150 9.36 6.24 -25.05
C GLN A 150 10.37 5.96 -23.93
N ALA A 151 11.68 5.91 -24.25
CA ALA A 151 12.72 5.75 -23.24
C ALA A 151 12.80 6.92 -22.26
N LYS A 152 12.55 8.15 -22.71
CA LYS A 152 12.44 9.32 -21.82
C LYS A 152 11.24 9.18 -20.89
N LEU A 153 10.07 8.81 -21.43
CA LEU A 153 8.85 8.61 -20.65
C LEU A 153 9.03 7.51 -19.58
N LEU A 154 9.61 6.39 -19.97
CA LEU A 154 9.95 5.28 -19.08
C LEU A 154 10.93 5.70 -17.98
N THR A 155 11.99 6.43 -18.36
CA THR A 155 12.99 6.91 -17.38
C THR A 155 12.36 7.88 -16.39
N ASP A 156 11.51 8.80 -16.87
CA ASP A 156 10.80 9.77 -16.02
C ASP A 156 9.84 9.06 -15.05
N TYR A 157 9.08 8.08 -15.54
CA TYR A 157 8.19 7.28 -14.70
C TYR A 157 8.96 6.52 -13.61
N ILE A 158 10.02 5.80 -13.96
CA ILE A 158 10.84 5.04 -12.99
C ILE A 158 11.49 5.99 -11.98
N THR A 159 11.92 7.17 -12.43
CA THR A 159 12.51 8.16 -11.53
C THR A 159 11.51 8.65 -10.50
N LYS A 160 10.28 8.96 -10.91
CA LYS A 160 9.21 9.45 -10.03
C LYS A 160 8.62 8.35 -9.14
N SER A 161 8.43 7.14 -9.67
CA SER A 161 7.77 6.05 -8.93
C SER A 161 8.73 5.28 -8.01
N LEU A 162 9.93 4.94 -8.48
CA LEU A 162 10.87 4.10 -7.72
C LEU A 162 11.99 4.91 -7.08
N PHE A 163 12.76 5.68 -7.87
CA PHE A 163 13.99 6.29 -7.39
C PHE A 163 13.77 7.48 -6.44
N GLN A 164 12.71 8.26 -6.64
CA GLN A 164 12.32 9.32 -5.72
C GLN A 164 12.00 8.76 -4.32
N HIS A 165 11.46 7.54 -4.25
CA HIS A 165 11.05 6.87 -3.02
C HIS A 165 12.01 5.74 -2.61
N TYR A 166 13.26 5.77 -3.08
CA TYR A 166 14.21 4.65 -2.92
C TYR A 166 14.42 4.22 -1.47
N LYS A 167 14.51 5.20 -0.55
CA LYS A 167 14.68 4.93 0.88
C LYS A 167 13.46 4.25 1.50
N LEU A 168 12.26 4.63 1.07
CA LEU A 168 11.03 3.99 1.51
C LEU A 168 11.02 2.52 1.11
N TYR A 169 11.33 2.20 -0.15
CA TYR A 169 11.44 0.81 -0.59
C TYR A 169 12.54 0.04 0.16
N GLN A 170 13.72 0.66 0.39
CA GLN A 170 14.78 0.04 1.19
C GLN A 170 14.28 -0.31 2.59
N TYR A 171 13.62 0.62 3.27
CA TYR A 171 13.10 0.43 4.61
C TYR A 171 12.00 -0.62 4.66
N MET A 172 11.08 -0.62 3.69
CA MET A 172 10.02 -1.62 3.57
C MET A 172 10.55 -3.05 3.48
N PHE A 173 11.74 -3.27 2.90
CA PHE A 173 12.34 -4.60 2.76
C PHE A 173 13.37 -4.95 3.83
N THR A 174 13.79 -4.01 4.69
CA THR A 174 14.91 -4.22 5.63
C THR A 174 14.57 -3.98 7.09
N LEU A 175 13.57 -3.15 7.39
CA LEU A 175 13.14 -2.87 8.75
C LEU A 175 11.99 -3.80 9.11
N GLU A 176 12.18 -4.56 10.18
CA GLU A 176 11.09 -5.21 10.89
C GLU A 176 10.23 -4.10 11.53
N GLN A 177 8.93 -4.12 11.26
CA GLN A 177 8.00 -3.17 11.87
C GLN A 177 7.73 -3.61 13.31
N ASP A 178 7.62 -2.63 14.23
CA ASP A 178 7.23 -2.91 15.61
C ASP A 178 5.82 -3.52 15.64
N GLU A 179 5.72 -4.77 16.06
CA GLU A 179 4.44 -5.45 16.20
C GLU A 179 3.64 -4.84 17.35
N MET A 180 2.60 -4.05 17.02
CA MET A 180 1.66 -3.55 18.01
C MET A 180 0.56 -4.58 18.23
N VAL A 181 0.65 -5.35 19.33
CA VAL A 181 -0.40 -6.29 19.73
C VAL A 181 -1.58 -5.50 20.30
N ILE A 182 -2.64 -5.35 19.51
CA ILE A 182 -3.90 -4.74 19.95
C ILE A 182 -4.77 -5.84 20.59
N GLY A 183 -4.83 -5.86 21.92
CA GLY A 183 -5.75 -6.73 22.66
C GLY A 183 -7.16 -6.16 22.65
N THR A 184 -8.14 -6.92 22.16
CA THR A 184 -9.57 -6.58 22.29
C THR A 184 -10.20 -7.50 23.33
N GLU A 185 -10.65 -6.94 24.45
CA GLU A 185 -11.43 -7.68 25.44
C GLU A 185 -12.91 -7.59 25.06
N LEU A 186 -13.51 -8.72 24.69
CA LEU A 186 -14.94 -8.80 24.39
C LEU A 186 -15.67 -9.43 25.58
N SER A 187 -16.34 -8.61 26.38
CA SER A 187 -17.26 -9.09 27.41
C SER A 187 -18.61 -9.44 26.78
N ILE A 188 -18.91 -10.72 26.68
CA ILE A 188 -20.21 -11.21 26.25
C ILE A 188 -21.05 -11.48 27.50
N GLU A 189 -22.14 -10.74 27.68
CA GLU A 189 -23.14 -11.11 28.69
C GLU A 189 -23.81 -12.42 28.28
N VAL A 190 -23.63 -13.45 29.10
CA VAL A 190 -24.27 -14.74 28.90
C VAL A 190 -25.67 -14.68 29.50
N ALA A 191 -26.69 -15.04 28.72
CA ALA A 191 -28.05 -15.14 29.22
C ALA A 191 -28.08 -16.08 30.45
N PRO A 192 -28.80 -15.70 31.54
CA PRO A 192 -28.91 -16.55 32.71
C PRO A 192 -29.50 -17.93 32.34
N PRO A 193 -29.14 -19.00 33.06
CA PRO A 193 -29.66 -20.35 32.80
C PRO A 193 -31.20 -20.38 32.74
N ALA A 194 -31.75 -21.16 31.81
CA ALA A 194 -33.21 -21.28 31.60
C ALA A 194 -33.99 -21.78 32.83
N ASP A 195 -33.29 -22.30 33.84
CA ASP A 195 -33.85 -22.76 35.10
C ASP A 195 -34.22 -21.61 36.05
N ILE A 196 -33.84 -20.37 35.73
CA ILE A 196 -34.17 -19.17 36.50
C ILE A 196 -35.18 -18.36 35.69
N PRO A 197 -36.42 -18.14 36.18
CA PRO A 197 -37.33 -17.22 35.54
C PRO A 197 -36.70 -15.83 35.45
N PHE A 198 -36.59 -15.29 34.23
CA PHE A 198 -36.08 -13.94 33.96
C PHE A 198 -37.22 -13.05 33.44
N PRO A 199 -37.47 -11.88 34.05
CA PRO A 199 -36.79 -11.33 35.22
C PRO A 199 -37.02 -12.18 36.48
N PRO A 200 -36.08 -12.16 37.45
CA PRO A 200 -36.27 -12.85 38.72
C PRO A 200 -37.61 -12.44 39.34
N PRO A 201 -38.33 -13.36 40.01
CA PRO A 201 -39.55 -13.02 40.73
C PRO A 201 -39.26 -11.86 41.68
N LEU A 202 -40.16 -10.88 41.76
CA LEU A 202 -40.02 -9.74 42.67
C LEU A 202 -39.86 -10.26 44.11
N ASP A 203 -38.64 -10.15 44.65
CA ASP A 203 -38.32 -10.58 46.03
C ASP A 203 -39.12 -9.76 47.07
N GLU A 204 -39.54 -8.56 46.67
CA GLU A 204 -40.37 -7.62 47.45
C GLU A 204 -41.84 -7.58 46.98
N GLY A 205 -42.32 -8.67 46.36
CA GLY A 205 -43.72 -8.80 45.95
C GLY A 205 -44.66 -8.80 47.16
N MET A 206 -45.18 -7.65 47.55
CA MET A 206 -46.20 -7.54 48.59
C MET A 206 -47.61 -7.68 47.98
N LYS A 207 -48.53 -8.33 48.72
CA LYS A 207 -49.93 -8.43 48.29
C LYS A 207 -50.52 -7.03 48.14
N GLU A 208 -51.29 -6.81 47.08
CA GLU A 208 -51.91 -5.52 46.76
C GLU A 208 -52.65 -4.89 47.95
N ALA A 209 -53.36 -5.69 48.74
CA ALA A 209 -54.02 -5.22 49.96
C ALA A 209 -53.05 -4.59 50.98
N VAL A 210 -51.86 -5.17 51.18
CA VAL A 210 -50.84 -4.67 52.11
C VAL A 210 -50.16 -3.42 51.55
N TYR A 211 -49.98 -3.35 50.23
CA TYR A 211 -49.44 -2.17 49.56
C TYR A 211 -50.38 -0.97 49.72
N LEU A 212 -51.67 -1.18 49.44
CA LEU A 212 -52.69 -0.14 49.54
C LEU A 212 -52.89 0.36 50.98
N GLU A 213 -52.68 -0.49 51.98
CA GLU A 213 -52.87 -0.11 53.38
C GLU A 213 -51.68 0.64 53.98
N HIS A 214 -50.44 0.31 53.57
CA HIS A 214 -49.23 0.73 54.30
C HIS A 214 -48.19 1.49 53.48
N VAL A 215 -48.26 1.43 52.15
CA VAL A 215 -47.22 1.98 51.26
C VAL A 215 -47.81 2.95 50.24
N ALA A 216 -49.03 2.72 49.77
CA ALA A 216 -49.66 3.58 48.78
C ALA A 216 -49.84 5.00 49.35
N PRO A 217 -49.41 6.04 48.62
CA PRO A 217 -49.70 7.41 48.99
C PRO A 217 -51.22 7.62 49.03
N PRO A 218 -51.75 8.42 49.98
CA PRO A 218 -53.17 8.70 50.07
C PRO A 218 -53.65 9.26 48.72
N PRO A 219 -54.88 8.89 48.28
CA PRO A 219 -55.40 9.36 47.00
C PRO A 219 -55.33 10.89 46.98
N PRO A 220 -54.84 11.49 45.89
CA PRO A 220 -54.77 12.93 45.79
C PRO A 220 -56.18 13.51 46.01
N PRO A 221 -56.32 14.62 46.76
CA PRO A 221 -57.60 15.32 46.85
C PRO A 221 -58.09 15.62 45.43
N PRO A 222 -59.41 15.58 45.17
CA PRO A 222 -59.94 15.69 43.82
C PRO A 222 -59.41 16.97 43.15
N GLU A 223 -58.45 16.80 42.24
CA GLU A 223 -58.01 17.84 41.33
C GLU A 223 -59.21 18.13 40.41
N LYS A 224 -59.55 19.41 40.30
CA LYS A 224 -60.49 19.87 39.28
C LYS A 224 -59.95 19.43 37.94
N GLU A 225 -60.83 18.90 37.10
CA GLU A 225 -60.56 18.56 35.71
C GLU A 225 -59.86 19.74 35.02
N GLU A 226 -58.54 19.64 34.88
CA GLU A 226 -57.80 20.34 33.84
C GLU A 226 -57.37 19.27 32.85
N GLU A 227 -57.93 19.38 31.65
CA GLU A 227 -57.65 18.56 30.48
C GLU A 227 -56.13 18.50 30.25
N LYS A 228 -55.53 17.33 30.49
CA LYS A 228 -54.17 17.05 30.02
C LYS A 228 -54.25 16.53 28.60
N GLU A 229 -53.75 17.34 27.67
CA GLU A 229 -53.43 16.93 26.30
C GLU A 229 -52.49 15.72 26.30
N ALA A 230 -52.72 14.82 25.35
CA ALA A 230 -51.96 13.59 25.15
C ALA A 230 -50.49 13.89 24.77
N PRO A 231 -49.52 13.06 25.19
CA PRO A 231 -48.15 13.20 24.72
C PRO A 231 -48.09 12.83 23.24
N SER A 232 -47.59 13.77 22.42
CA SER A 232 -47.23 13.56 21.03
C SER A 232 -46.11 12.51 20.92
N GLY A 233 -46.26 11.60 19.96
CA GLY A 233 -45.28 10.56 19.66
C GLY A 233 -43.89 11.11 19.39
N GLU A 234 -42.89 10.40 19.90
CA GLU A 234 -41.48 10.60 19.56
C GLU A 234 -41.26 10.14 18.11
N GLU A 235 -40.80 11.06 17.26
CA GLU A 235 -40.32 10.75 15.91
C GLU A 235 -38.91 10.16 15.99
N GLU A 236 -38.72 9.03 15.31
CA GLU A 236 -37.42 8.39 15.07
C GLU A 236 -36.47 9.35 14.35
N LYS A 237 -35.32 9.66 14.97
CA LYS A 237 -34.18 10.25 14.26
C LYS A 237 -33.42 9.16 13.52
N VAL A 238 -33.50 9.21 12.20
CA VAL A 238 -32.62 8.51 11.27
C VAL A 238 -31.21 9.11 11.38
N PHE A 239 -30.22 8.27 11.64
CA PHE A 239 -28.80 8.60 11.52
C PHE A 239 -28.43 8.71 10.03
N THR A 240 -27.86 9.85 9.63
CA THR A 240 -27.12 9.99 8.36
C THR A 240 -25.65 10.21 8.68
N ASP A 241 -24.80 9.69 7.79
CA ASP A 241 -23.35 9.52 7.89
C ASP A 241 -22.60 10.72 8.48
N GLU A 242 -21.65 10.39 9.36
CA GLU A 242 -20.70 11.29 10.01
C GLU A 242 -19.97 12.16 8.98
N GLU A 243 -20.13 13.47 9.14
CA GLU A 243 -19.18 14.45 8.65
C GLU A 243 -17.84 14.16 9.32
N VAL A 244 -16.84 13.76 8.53
CA VAL A 244 -15.44 13.90 8.92
C VAL A 244 -15.19 15.39 9.10
N GLU A 245 -15.30 15.87 10.34
CA GLU A 245 -14.83 17.19 10.73
C GLU A 245 -13.38 17.31 10.26
N ASP A 246 -13.14 18.22 9.32
CA ASP A 246 -11.81 18.51 8.81
C ASP A 246 -11.01 19.09 9.98
N ILE A 247 -10.06 18.30 10.51
CA ILE A 247 -9.19 18.65 11.65
C ILE A 247 -8.39 19.96 11.39
N LEU A 248 -8.44 20.46 10.15
CA LEU A 248 -7.80 21.70 9.70
C LEU A 248 -8.75 22.92 9.70
N GLU A 249 -10.04 22.76 10.00
CA GLU A 249 -11.03 23.83 10.02
C GLU A 249 -10.86 24.69 11.29
N GLY A 250 -9.82 25.51 11.28
CA GLY A 250 -9.45 26.40 12.39
C GLY A 250 -7.99 26.79 12.42
N VAL A 251 -7.11 26.08 11.71
CA VAL A 251 -5.69 26.43 11.63
C VAL A 251 -5.48 27.47 10.54
N THR A 252 -5.08 28.67 10.95
CA THR A 252 -4.79 29.74 9.99
C THR A 252 -3.51 29.43 9.21
N THR A 253 -3.40 29.91 7.97
CA THR A 253 -2.22 29.67 7.11
C THR A 253 -0.91 30.19 7.68
N ASP A 254 -0.98 31.11 8.66
CA ASP A 254 0.18 31.70 9.29
C ASP A 254 0.66 30.88 10.50
N GLU A 255 -0.25 30.30 11.28
CA GLU A 255 0.09 29.31 12.33
C GLU A 255 0.75 28.06 11.73
N LEU A 256 0.22 27.59 10.59
CA LEU A 256 0.81 26.46 9.85
C LEU A 256 2.25 26.76 9.38
N LYS A 257 2.51 27.98 8.89
CA LYS A 257 3.86 28.39 8.50
C LYS A 257 4.81 28.49 9.68
N GLU A 258 4.32 28.94 10.83
CA GLU A 258 5.14 29.07 12.04
C GLU A 258 5.56 27.70 12.57
N VAL A 259 4.61 26.75 12.66
CA VAL A 259 4.88 25.36 13.06
C VAL A 259 5.86 24.70 12.10
N ILE A 260 5.65 24.83 10.78
CA ILE A 260 6.57 24.28 9.78
C ILE A 260 7.97 24.92 9.90
N SER A 261 8.05 26.24 10.09
CA SER A 261 9.33 26.94 10.23
C SER A 261 10.08 26.54 11.49
N SER A 262 9.36 26.29 12.58
CA SER A 262 9.90 25.76 13.84
C SER A 262 10.51 24.37 13.63
N VAL A 263 9.75 23.45 13.04
CA VAL A 263 10.22 22.07 12.80
C VAL A 263 11.41 22.05 11.84
N VAL A 264 11.38 22.86 10.77
CA VAL A 264 12.50 22.97 9.82
C VAL A 264 13.75 23.52 10.49
N ASN A 265 13.64 24.55 11.34
CA ASN A 265 14.79 25.10 12.04
C ASN A 265 15.38 24.13 13.07
N GLU A 266 14.54 23.33 13.74
CA GLU A 266 15.00 22.33 14.71
C GLU A 266 15.72 21.16 14.03
N MET A 267 15.15 20.64 12.93
CA MET A 267 15.77 19.57 12.15
C MET A 267 17.04 20.02 11.41
N LEU A 268 17.03 21.23 10.82
CA LEU A 268 18.18 21.74 10.08
C LEU A 268 19.31 22.21 11.01
N GLY A 269 18.96 22.74 12.19
CA GLY A 269 19.91 23.15 13.20
C GLY A 269 20.72 21.98 13.78
N SER A 270 20.03 20.89 14.14
CA SER A 270 20.67 19.65 14.60
C SER A 270 21.55 19.02 13.52
N LEU A 271 21.08 18.95 12.26
CA LEU A 271 21.87 18.45 11.14
C LEU A 271 23.13 19.30 10.86
N SER A 272 23.00 20.63 10.91
CA SER A 272 24.14 21.55 10.73
C SER A 272 25.21 21.35 11.80
N ALA A 273 24.81 21.11 13.05
CA ALA A 273 25.73 20.82 14.14
C ALA A 273 26.46 19.49 13.93
N ASP A 274 25.74 18.45 13.52
CA ASP A 274 26.31 17.12 13.22
C ASP A 274 27.30 17.14 12.06
N VAL A 275 26.98 17.85 10.98
CA VAL A 275 27.89 18.03 9.83
C VAL A 275 29.14 18.79 10.27
N GLY A 276 28.99 19.85 11.07
CA GLY A 276 30.12 20.61 11.62
C GLY A 276 31.03 19.76 12.51
N ALA A 277 30.47 18.88 13.34
CA ALA A 277 31.22 17.96 14.18
C ALA A 277 32.03 16.95 13.36
N LYS A 278 31.40 16.31 12.36
CA LYS A 278 32.09 15.36 11.47
C LYS A 278 33.20 16.01 10.64
N LEU A 279 33.02 17.27 10.25
CA LEU A 279 34.03 18.00 9.47
C LEU A 279 35.27 18.32 10.33
N LYS A 280 35.07 18.75 11.59
CA LYS A 280 36.17 18.93 12.56
C LYS A 280 36.91 17.63 12.87
N GLU A 281 36.18 16.52 13.00
CA GLU A 281 36.80 15.22 13.22
C GLU A 281 37.69 14.81 12.04
N ARG A 282 37.22 14.99 10.80
CA ARG A 282 38.01 14.74 9.58
C ARG A 282 39.24 15.64 9.52
N GLU A 283 39.10 16.93 9.83
CA GLU A 283 40.21 17.88 9.87
C GLU A 283 41.28 17.44 10.88
N ALA A 284 40.88 17.06 12.09
CA ALA A 284 41.79 16.54 13.12
C ALA A 284 42.51 15.26 12.67
N GLN A 285 41.82 14.34 11.99
CA GLN A 285 42.42 13.14 11.44
C GLN A 285 43.46 13.46 10.35
N TYR A 286 43.21 14.43 9.49
CA TYR A 286 44.18 14.85 8.48
C TYR A 286 45.40 15.56 9.10
N LEU A 287 45.19 16.44 10.08
CA LEU A 287 46.29 17.08 10.82
C LEU A 287 47.15 16.05 11.57
N ALA A 288 46.53 15.04 12.18
CA ALA A 288 47.25 13.93 12.82
C ALA A 288 48.08 13.12 11.80
N LYS A 289 47.56 12.88 10.60
CA LYS A 289 48.33 12.22 9.52
C LYS A 289 49.49 13.08 9.02
N ILE A 290 49.28 14.38 8.83
CA ILE A 290 50.31 15.32 8.39
C ILE A 290 51.44 15.40 9.41
N SER A 291 51.11 15.59 10.70
CA SER A 291 52.11 15.61 11.77
C SER A 291 52.89 14.29 11.91
N LYS A 292 52.23 13.15 11.68
CA LYS A 292 52.90 11.84 11.64
C LYS A 292 53.87 11.73 10.46
N MET A 293 53.52 12.24 9.28
CA MET A 293 54.43 12.26 8.14
C MET A 293 55.61 13.22 8.35
N GLN A 294 55.38 14.38 8.96
CA GLN A 294 56.45 15.34 9.27
C GLN A 294 57.45 14.77 10.28
N LYS A 295 57.00 14.01 11.30
CA LYS A 295 57.88 13.32 12.26
C LYS A 295 58.70 12.15 11.68
N ILE A 296 58.31 11.63 10.52
CA ILE A 296 59.05 10.55 9.83
C ILE A 296 60.09 11.14 8.86
N ALA A 297 60.00 12.44 8.54
CA ALA A 297 60.88 13.15 7.63
C ALA A 297 62.03 13.90 8.32
N GLU A 298 62.08 13.91 9.66
CA GLU A 298 63.25 14.27 10.50
C GLU A 298 64.01 13.01 10.93
#